data_AF-A0A6A5S613-F1
#
_entry.id   AF-A0A6A5S613-F1
#
_cell.length_a   1.000
_cell.length_b   1.000
_cell.length_c   1.000
_cell.angle_alpha   90.00
_cell.angle_beta   90.00
_cell.angle_gamma   90.00
#
_symmetry.space_group_name_H-M   'P 1'
#
loop_
_entity.id
_entity.type
_entity.pdbx_description
1 polymer ?
#
loop_
_entity_poly.entity_id
_entity_poly.type
_entity_poly.pdbx_seq_one_letter_code
_entity_poly.pdbx_strand_id
1 'polypeptide(L)' 'VMFKSLSSQYSAKLITHTQKSLGILPVKKADFVLLFWSAWTSSFTKELIFKAFEATGVWPKNREAVLKRFYYKAPKD' A
#
# COMPACT_ATOMS: atom_id res chain seq x y z
N VAL A 1 1.98 -1.03 -5.34
CA VAL A 1 3.05 -0.98 -4.31
C VAL A 1 2.68 -0.02 -3.18
N MET A 2 2.47 1.28 -3.47
CA MET A 2 2.13 2.28 -2.45
C MET A 2 0.80 2.03 -1.73
N PHE A 3 -0.30 1.78 -2.46
CA PHE A 3 -1.61 1.54 -1.81
C PHE A 3 -1.65 0.29 -0.93
N LYS A 4 -0.88 -0.76 -1.29
CA LYS A 4 -0.70 -1.94 -0.44
C LYS A 4 0.06 -1.57 0.84
N SER A 5 1.12 -0.76 0.72
CA SER A 5 1.85 -0.22 1.88
C SER A 5 0.92 0.63 2.76
N LEU A 6 0.13 1.53 2.16
CA LEU A 6 -0.84 2.36 2.86
C LEU A 6 -1.83 1.55 3.68
N SER A 7 -2.45 0.54 3.06
CA SER A 7 -3.38 -0.36 3.74
C SER A 7 -2.73 -1.07 4.93
N SER A 8 -1.52 -1.62 4.72
CA SER A 8 -0.76 -2.30 5.79
C SER A 8 -0.39 -1.35 6.93
N GLN A 9 0.15 -0.18 6.62
CA GLN A 9 0.59 0.80 7.62
C GLN A 9 -0.59 1.43 8.36
N TYR A 10 -1.69 1.71 7.68
CA TYR A 10 -2.92 2.15 8.33
C TYR A 10 -3.44 1.09 9.30
N SER A 11 -3.48 -0.18 8.87
CA SER A 11 -3.93 -1.28 9.72
C SER A 11 -3.05 -1.43 10.96
N ALA A 12 -1.72 -1.34 10.80
CA ALA A 12 -0.79 -1.35 11.92
C ALA A 12 -1.04 -0.20 12.90
N LYS A 13 -1.20 1.03 12.40
CA LYS A 13 -1.48 2.22 13.23
C LYS A 13 -2.83 2.11 13.94
N LEU A 14 -3.85 1.58 13.27
CA LEU A 14 -5.16 1.32 13.85
C LEU A 14 -5.09 0.29 14.98
N ILE A 15 -4.37 -0.83 14.77
CA ILE A 15 -4.16 -1.85 15.80
C ILE A 15 -3.47 -1.23 17.02
N THR A 16 -2.38 -0.47 16.82
CA THR A 16 -1.69 0.22 17.91
C THR A 16 -2.58 1.21 18.64
N HIS A 17 -3.40 1.97 17.92
CA HIS A 17 -4.37 2.89 18.52
C HIS A 17 -5.39 2.16 19.38
N THR A 18 -6.00 1.08 18.87
CA THR A 18 -6.95 0.25 19.60
C THR A 18 -6.33 -0.41 20.84
N GLN A 19 -5.07 -0.88 20.73
CA GLN A 19 -4.34 -1.42 21.88
C GLN A 19 -4.11 -0.37 22.96
N LYS A 20 -3.73 0.85 22.58
CA LYS A 20 -3.54 1.97 23.51
C LYS A 20 -4.84 2.38 24.20
N SER A 21 -5.97 2.27 23.52
CA SER A 21 -7.29 2.54 24.10
C SER A 21 -7.91 1.33 24.82
N LEU A 22 -7.19 0.20 24.91
CA LEU A 22 -7.67 -1.08 25.44
C LEU A 22 -8.94 -1.59 24.74
N GLY A 23 -9.24 -1.10 23.54
CA GLY A 23 -10.51 -1.37 22.84
C GLY A 23 -11.75 -0.76 23.51
N ILE A 24 -11.58 0.04 24.57
CA ILE A 24 -12.67 0.67 25.33
C ILE A 24 -13.17 1.92 24.61
N LEU A 25 -12.23 2.72 24.07
CA LEU A 25 -12.59 3.92 23.33
C LEU A 25 -12.89 3.58 21.86
N PRO A 26 -14.08 3.96 21.36
CA PRO A 26 -14.41 3.74 19.95
C PRO A 26 -13.55 4.62 19.05
N VAL A 27 -13.21 4.10 17.88
CA VAL A 27 -12.52 4.87 16.83
C VAL A 27 -13.47 5.92 16.27
N LYS A 28 -13.10 7.19 16.38
CA LYS A 28 -13.87 8.31 15.87
C LYS A 28 -13.43 8.67 14.45
N LYS A 29 -14.28 9.40 13.74
CA LYS A 29 -13.96 9.94 12.39
C LYS A 29 -12.74 10.87 12.41
N ALA A 30 -12.49 11.59 13.51
CA ALA A 30 -11.30 12.42 13.65
C ALA A 30 -10.01 11.57 13.72
N ASP A 31 -10.06 10.42 14.39
CA ASP A 31 -8.92 9.49 14.51
C ASP A 31 -8.53 8.94 13.13
N PHE A 32 -9.51 8.70 12.25
CA PHE A 32 -9.25 8.30 10.87
C PHE A 32 -8.30 9.28 10.16
N VAL A 33 -8.54 10.58 10.25
CA VAL A 33 -7.73 11.58 9.52
C VAL A 33 -6.28 11.56 10.02
N LEU A 34 -6.07 11.47 11.34
CA LEU A 34 -4.74 11.42 11.94
C LEU A 34 -4.00 10.13 11.59
N LEU A 35 -4.68 8.98 11.71
CA LEU A 35 -4.12 7.67 11.39
C LEU A 35 -3.83 7.54 9.90
N PHE A 36 -4.73 8.03 9.05
CA PHE A 36 -4.57 8.07 7.59
C PHE A 36 -3.39 8.94 7.20
N TRP A 37 -3.31 10.18 7.68
CA TRP A 37 -2.21 11.09 7.33
C TRP A 37 -0.86 10.52 7.78
N SER A 38 -0.81 9.95 8.97
CA SER A 38 0.36 9.25 9.46
C SER A 38 0.72 8.07 8.53
N ALA A 39 -0.23 7.21 8.16
CA ALA A 39 0.04 6.08 7.27
C ALA A 39 0.46 6.53 5.86
N TRP A 40 -0.13 7.62 5.36
CA TRP A 40 0.16 8.22 4.06
C TRP A 40 1.61 8.66 3.96
N THR A 41 2.09 9.49 4.89
CA THR A 41 3.47 9.99 4.89
C THR A 41 4.50 8.87 5.02
N SER A 42 4.16 7.79 5.73
CA SER A 42 5.03 6.61 5.83
C SER A 42 4.97 5.70 4.60
N SER A 43 3.94 5.77 3.75
CA SER A 43 3.74 4.87 2.60
C SER A 43 4.12 5.49 1.26
N PHE A 44 3.95 6.80 1.10
CA PHE A 44 4.25 7.52 -0.12
C PHE A 44 5.66 8.13 -0.05
N THR A 45 6.65 7.28 0.22
CA THR A 45 8.06 7.69 0.21
C THR A 45 8.60 7.71 -1.22
N LYS A 46 9.69 8.45 -1.45
CA LYS A 46 10.35 8.56 -2.76
C LYS A 46 10.68 7.19 -3.35
N GLU A 47 11.16 6.27 -2.51
CA GLU A 47 11.55 4.92 -2.89
C GLU A 47 10.34 4.09 -3.35
N LEU A 48 9.22 4.18 -2.63
CA LEU A 48 8.00 3.44 -2.97
C LEU A 48 7.29 4.05 -4.19
N ILE A 49 7.41 5.35 -4.39
CA ILE A 49 6.96 6.04 -5.60
C ILE A 49 7.74 5.49 -6.80
N PHE A 50 9.08 5.47 -6.75
CA PHE A 50 9.88 4.91 -7.85
C PHE A 50 9.56 3.44 -8.12
N LYS A 51 9.43 2.62 -7.08
CA LYS A 51 8.99 1.22 -7.24
C LYS A 51 7.60 1.09 -7.86
N ALA A 52 6.70 2.05 -7.62
CA ALA A 52 5.39 2.03 -8.24
C ALA A 52 5.48 2.33 -9.74
N PHE A 53 6.30 3.30 -10.15
CA PHE A 53 6.56 3.56 -11.57
C PHE A 53 7.22 2.36 -12.25
N GLU A 54 8.20 1.74 -11.59
CA GLU A 54 8.90 0.55 -12.08
C GLU A 54 7.92 -0.62 -12.26
N ALA A 55 7.05 -0.87 -11.27
CA ALA A 55 6.06 -1.94 -11.34
C ALA A 55 5.06 -1.77 -12.49
N THR A 56 4.77 -0.52 -12.90
CA THR A 56 3.94 -0.22 -14.07
C THR A 56 4.71 -0.25 -15.39
N GLY A 57 6.03 -0.36 -15.36
CA GLY A 57 6.87 -0.27 -16.55
C GLY A 57 6.87 1.10 -17.23
N VAL A 58 6.33 2.14 -16.55
CA VAL A 58 6.34 3.52 -17.04
C VAL A 58 7.76 4.08 -16.96
N TRP A 59 8.41 3.87 -15.81
CA TRP A 59 9.80 4.24 -15.60
C TRP A 59 10.53 3.27 -14.67
N PRO A 60 11.65 2.66 -15.10
CA PRO A 60 12.17 2.67 -16.48
C PRO A 60 11.16 2.06 -17.46
N LYS A 61 11.19 2.50 -18.73
CA LYS A 61 10.25 2.04 -19.75
C LYS A 61 10.42 0.55 -19.98
N ASN A 62 9.41 -0.24 -19.62
CA ASN A 62 9.39 -1.70 -19.81
C ASN A 62 7.96 -2.20 -20.02
N ARG A 63 7.56 -2.43 -21.27
CA ARG A 63 6.23 -2.94 -21.62
C ARG A 63 5.94 -4.32 -21.02
N GLU A 64 6.96 -5.17 -20.88
CA GLU A 64 6.79 -6.54 -20.39
C GLU A 64 6.39 -6.57 -18.90
N ALA A 65 6.70 -5.52 -18.15
CA ALA A 65 6.29 -5.38 -16.74
C ALA A 65 4.76 -5.48 -16.58
N VAL A 66 4.00 -4.97 -17.55
CA VAL A 66 2.53 -5.07 -17.58
C VAL A 66 2.06 -6.27 -18.38
N LEU A 67 2.68 -6.54 -19.53
CA LEU A 67 2.21 -7.58 -20.46
C LEU A 67 2.37 -8.99 -19.90
N LYS A 68 3.34 -9.24 -18.99
CA LYS A 68 3.59 -10.59 -18.48
C LYS A 68 2.38 -11.28 -17.85
N ARG A 69 1.48 -10.50 -17.24
CA ARG A 69 0.30 -11.03 -16.54
C ARG A 69 -0.80 -11.49 -17.51
N PHE A 70 -0.72 -11.06 -18.76
CA PHE A 70 -1.68 -11.39 -19.81
C PHE A 70 -1.20 -12.52 -20.72
N TYR A 71 0.09 -12.87 -20.69
CA TYR A 71 0.57 -14.06 -21.39
C TYR A 71 0.06 -15.31 -20.67
N TYR A 72 -0.92 -15.98 -21.26
CA TYR A 72 -1.34 -17.31 -20.88
C TYR A 72 -0.26 -18.31 -21.32
N LYS A 73 0.33 -19.04 -20.36
CA LYS A 73 1.14 -20.21 -20.68
C LYS A 73 0.20 -21.40 -20.82
N ALA A 74 -0.06 -21.84 -22.05
CA ALA A 74 -0.70 -23.13 -22.27
C ALA A 74 0.13 -24.23 -21.57
N PRO A 75 -0.50 -25.19 -20.87
CA PRO A 75 0.20 -26.35 -20.34
C PRO A 75 0.96 -27.03 -21.47
N LYS A 76 2.21 -27.45 -21.20
CA LYS A 76 2.95 -28.29 -22.14
C LYS A 76 2.48 -29.72 -21.93
N ASP A 77 2.04 -30.36 -23.01
CA ASP A 77 1.73 -31.79 -23.09
C ASP A 77 2.96 -32.65 -22.75
#